data_AF-A0A3S1D9K4-F1
#
_entry.id   AF-A0A3S1D9K4-F1
#
_cell.length_a   1.000
_cell.length_b   1.000
_cell.length_c   1.000
_cell.angle_alpha   90.00
_cell.angle_beta   90.00
_cell.angle_gamma   90.00
#
_symmetry.space_group_name_H-M   'P 1'
#
loop_
_entity.id
_entity.type
_entity.pdbx_description
1 polymer ?
#
loop_
_entity_poly.entity_id
_entity_poly.type
_entity_poly.pdbx_seq_one_letter_code
_entity_poly.pdbx_strand_id
1 'polypeptide(L)'
;MNEPLASAAGNAVEVQNAVDFLTGRVRDRRLEDVTLALAADMLQSAGLVSSNQDGMRRAAETLAGGRAAAVFARMVAALGGPADFVENPEKYLPKAATELAVKATENGFVTGIATRDIGLAVVGLGGGRIRPDD
;
A
#
# COMPACT_ATOMS: atom_id res chain seq x y z
N MET A 1 -0.49 1.68 15.72
CA MET A 1 0.52 1.87 14.65
C MET A 1 1.69 2.66 15.20
N ASN A 2 2.80 1.99 15.53
CA ASN A 2 3.99 2.63 16.12
C ASN A 2 4.98 3.15 15.07
N GLU A 3 4.74 2.85 13.79
CA GLU A 3 5.50 3.28 12.61
C GLU A 3 4.58 3.19 11.38
N PRO A 4 4.87 3.84 10.24
CA PRO A 4 4.15 3.60 8.99
C PRO A 4 4.05 2.11 8.66
N LEU A 5 2.91 1.66 8.13
CA LEU A 5 2.71 0.24 7.84
C LEU A 5 3.37 -0.17 6.51
N ALA A 6 3.19 0.65 5.48
CA ALA A 6 3.87 0.53 4.20
C ALA A 6 5.20 1.29 4.21
N SER A 7 6.09 0.98 3.27
CA SER A 7 7.30 1.76 3.00
C SER A 7 7.03 3.10 2.28
N ALA A 8 5.77 3.49 2.14
CA ALA A 8 5.33 4.75 1.56
C ALA A 8 4.25 5.40 2.44
N ALA A 9 4.25 6.74 2.50
CA ALA A 9 3.21 7.54 3.14
C ALA A 9 2.90 8.75 2.25
N GLY A 10 1.66 8.88 1.79
CA GLY A 10 1.22 9.90 0.83
C GLY A 10 0.10 9.40 -0.08
N ASN A 11 0.02 9.96 -1.29
CA ASN A 11 -1.07 9.62 -2.23
C ASN A 11 -0.55 8.73 -3.36
N ALA A 12 0.11 9.31 -4.37
CA ALA A 12 0.61 8.57 -5.52
C ALA A 12 1.66 7.50 -5.14
N VAL A 13 2.52 7.79 -4.17
CA VAL A 13 3.55 6.85 -3.68
C VAL A 13 2.95 5.62 -2.99
N GLU A 14 1.80 5.75 -2.32
CA GLU A 14 1.09 4.60 -1.74
C GLU A 14 0.39 3.77 -2.82
N VAL A 15 -0.15 4.41 -3.86
CA VAL A 15 -0.72 3.69 -5.01
C VAL A 15 0.37 2.92 -5.75
N GLN A 16 1.55 3.51 -5.95
CA GLN A 16 2.71 2.81 -6.52
C GLN A 16 3.11 1.60 -5.65
N ASN A 17 3.22 1.79 -4.33
CA ASN A 17 3.49 0.71 -3.38
C ASN A 17 2.44 -0.41 -3.47
N ALA A 18 1.16 -0.08 -3.60
CA ALA A 18 0.09 -1.06 -3.77
C ALA A 18 0.21 -1.85 -5.09
N VAL A 19 0.57 -1.20 -6.20
CA VAL A 19 0.83 -1.89 -7.48
C VAL A 19 2.03 -2.83 -7.34
N ASP A 20 3.13 -2.38 -6.72
CA ASP A 20 4.31 -3.21 -6.51
C ASP A 20 4.04 -4.39 -5.58
N PHE A 21 3.22 -4.18 -4.56
CA PHE A 21 2.73 -5.21 -3.65
C PHE A 21 1.93 -6.29 -4.38
N LEU A 22 0.93 -5.87 -5.16
CA LEU A 22 0.04 -6.78 -5.89
C LEU A 22 0.76 -7.54 -7.00
N THR A 23 1.70 -6.90 -7.69
CA THR A 23 2.51 -7.52 -8.76
C THR A 23 3.68 -8.35 -8.25
N GLY A 24 3.99 -8.26 -6.95
CA GLY A 24 5.09 -8.99 -6.33
C GLY A 24 6.48 -8.41 -6.62
N ARG A 25 6.57 -7.17 -7.12
CA ARG A 25 7.85 -6.48 -7.31
C ARG A 25 8.52 -6.15 -5.97
N VAL A 26 7.74 -5.60 -5.04
CA VAL A 26 8.18 -5.28 -3.67
C VAL A 26 7.02 -5.53 -2.72
N ARG A 27 7.26 -6.20 -1.58
CA ARG A 27 6.25 -6.44 -0.54
C ARG A 27 6.82 -6.13 0.83
N ASP A 28 6.24 -5.14 1.49
CA ASP A 28 6.54 -4.82 2.88
C ASP A 28 6.00 -5.94 3.78
N ARG A 29 6.89 -6.65 4.48
CA ARG A 29 6.51 -7.83 5.28
C ARG A 29 5.38 -7.54 6.27
N ARG A 30 5.45 -6.38 6.95
CA ARG A 30 4.45 -5.96 7.94
C ARG A 30 3.10 -5.63 7.30
N LEU A 31 3.12 -4.96 6.15
CA LEU A 31 1.91 -4.68 5.37
C LEU A 31 1.29 -5.98 4.87
N GLU A 32 2.09 -6.93 4.40
CA GLU A 32 1.63 -8.22 3.93
C GLU A 32 0.96 -9.03 5.05
N ASP A 33 1.58 -9.10 6.23
CA ASP A 33 1.02 -9.81 7.39
C ASP A 33 -0.35 -9.26 7.78
N VAL A 34 -0.48 -7.94 7.91
CA VAL A 34 -1.76 -7.30 8.25
C VAL A 34 -2.79 -7.49 7.12
N THR A 35 -2.38 -7.31 5.86
CA THR A 35 -3.28 -7.43 4.71
C THR A 35 -3.84 -8.85 4.57
N LEU A 36 -3.00 -9.87 4.71
CA LEU A 36 -3.42 -11.27 4.62
C LEU A 36 -4.29 -11.66 5.81
N ALA A 37 -3.96 -11.21 7.02
CA ALA A 37 -4.79 -11.46 8.21
C ALA A 37 -6.20 -10.89 8.04
N LEU A 38 -6.32 -9.64 7.60
CA LEU A 38 -7.62 -9.01 7.33
C LEU A 38 -8.39 -9.74 6.22
N ALA A 39 -7.72 -10.12 5.13
CA ALA A 39 -8.35 -10.87 4.05
C ALA A 39 -8.87 -12.25 4.51
N ALA A 40 -8.10 -12.95 5.35
CA ALA A 40 -8.50 -14.24 5.91
C ALA A 40 -9.77 -14.13 6.78
N ASP A 41 -9.83 -13.10 7.65
CA ASP A 41 -11.00 -12.84 8.49
C ASP A 41 -12.24 -12.49 7.66
N MET A 42 -12.07 -11.71 6.58
CA MET A 42 -13.15 -11.40 5.63
C MET A 42 -13.66 -12.67 4.94
N LEU A 43 -12.76 -13.53 4.45
CA LEU A 43 -13.11 -14.79 3.78
C LEU A 43 -13.88 -15.72 4.72
N GLN A 44 -13.44 -15.84 5.97
CA GLN A 44 -14.11 -16.68 6.96
C GLN A 44 -15.48 -16.11 7.34
N SER A 45 -15.56 -14.80 7.58
CA SER A 45 -16.81 -14.12 7.92
C SER A 45 -17.85 -14.21 6.80
N ALA A 46 -17.40 -14.26 5.55
CA ALA A 46 -18.24 -14.47 4.38
C ALA A 46 -18.62 -15.95 4.13
N GLY A 47 -18.12 -16.89 4.94
CA GLY A 47 -18.35 -18.33 4.77
C GLY A 47 -17.66 -18.96 3.55
N LEU A 48 -16.63 -18.31 3.00
CA LEU A 48 -15.93 -18.76 1.78
C LEU A 48 -14.78 -19.74 2.07
N VAL A 49 -14.42 -19.89 3.35
CA VAL A 49 -13.37 -20.79 3.86
C VAL A 49 -13.82 -21.45 5.15
N SER A 50 -13.28 -22.63 5.45
CA SER A 50 -13.65 -23.41 6.64
C SER A 50 -12.94 -22.96 7.92
N SER A 51 -11.85 -22.21 7.80
CA SER A 51 -11.08 -21.68 8.93
C SER A 51 -10.25 -20.46 8.52
N ASN A 52 -9.79 -19.67 9.50
CA ASN A 52 -8.86 -18.57 9.26
C ASN A 52 -7.58 -19.06 8.56
N GLN A 53 -7.05 -20.23 8.92
CA GLN A 53 -5.86 -20.81 8.29
C GLN A 53 -6.08 -21.14 6.80
N ASP A 54 -7.27 -21.64 6.43
CA ASP A 54 -7.65 -21.80 5.02
C ASP A 54 -7.76 -20.44 4.31
N GLY A 55 -8.33 -19.43 5.00
CA GLY A 55 -8.37 -18.04 4.54
C GLY A 55 -6.99 -17.45 4.23
N MET A 56 -6.05 -17.55 5.17
CA MET A 56 -4.66 -17.10 5.01
C MET A 56 -4.00 -17.74 3.81
N ARG A 57 -4.12 -19.06 3.67
CA ARG A 57 -3.53 -19.81 2.55
C ARG A 57 -4.10 -19.33 1.21
N ARG A 58 -5.42 -19.24 1.08
CA ARG A 58 -6.08 -18.80 -0.17
C ARG A 58 -5.78 -17.35 -0.51
N ALA A 59 -5.71 -16.47 0.48
CA ALA A 59 -5.34 -15.07 0.27
C ALA A 59 -3.90 -14.96 -0.25
N ALA A 60 -2.96 -15.67 0.37
CA ALA A 60 -1.56 -15.71 -0.07
C ALA A 60 -1.41 -16.29 -1.48
N GLU A 61 -2.08 -17.40 -1.80
CA GLU A 61 -2.10 -17.99 -3.16
C GLU A 61 -2.68 -17.03 -4.20
N THR A 62 -3.72 -16.27 -3.85
CA THR A 62 -4.34 -15.28 -4.74
C THR A 62 -3.41 -14.09 -5.00
N LEU A 63 -2.70 -13.63 -3.98
CA LEU A 63 -1.71 -12.57 -4.08
C LEU A 63 -0.48 -13.02 -4.89
N ALA A 64 0.05 -14.21 -4.62
CA ALA A 64 1.21 -14.77 -5.33
C ALA A 64 0.89 -15.09 -6.81
N GLY A 65 -0.33 -15.56 -7.09
CA GLY A 65 -0.74 -15.96 -8.45
C GLY A 65 -1.17 -14.81 -9.37
N GLY A 66 -0.99 -13.54 -8.97
CA GLY A 66 -1.32 -12.37 -9.80
C GLY A 66 -2.81 -12.08 -10.00
N ARG A 67 -3.71 -12.95 -9.51
CA ARG A 67 -5.17 -12.73 -9.58
C ARG A 67 -5.59 -11.45 -8.87
N ALA A 68 -4.95 -11.11 -7.75
CA ALA A 68 -5.21 -9.86 -7.03
C ALA A 68 -4.88 -8.63 -7.89
N ALA A 69 -3.71 -8.62 -8.55
CA ALA A 69 -3.32 -7.53 -9.47
C ALA A 69 -4.28 -7.40 -10.66
N ALA A 70 -4.70 -8.52 -11.25
CA ALA A 70 -5.65 -8.52 -12.38
C ALA A 70 -7.04 -7.96 -11.98
N VAL A 71 -7.52 -8.27 -10.77
CA VAL A 71 -8.76 -7.69 -10.25
C VAL A 71 -8.61 -6.19 -10.01
N PHE A 72 -7.48 -5.76 -9.46
CA PHE A 72 -7.19 -4.34 -9.25
C PHE A 72 -7.13 -3.56 -10.58
N ALA A 73 -6.44 -4.09 -11.60
CA ALA A 73 -6.40 -3.49 -12.95
C ALA A 73 -7.81 -3.31 -13.53
N ARG A 74 -8.64 -4.35 -13.46
CA ARG A 74 -10.05 -4.30 -13.90
C ARG A 74 -10.86 -3.27 -13.13
N MET A 75 -10.65 -3.17 -11.81
CA MET A 75 -11.32 -2.18 -10.97
C MET A 75 -10.95 -0.75 -11.39
N VAL A 76 -9.66 -0.47 -11.59
CA VAL A 76 -9.18 0.84 -12.05
C VAL A 76 -9.82 1.22 -13.39
N ALA A 77 -9.79 0.32 -14.37
CA ALA A 77 -10.41 0.56 -15.68
C ALA A 77 -11.93 0.77 -15.58
N ALA A 78 -12.63 -0.04 -14.77
CA ALA A 78 -14.07 0.08 -14.58
C ALA A 78 -14.49 1.40 -13.91
N LEU A 79 -13.61 2.01 -13.11
CA LEU A 79 -13.82 3.31 -12.47
C LEU A 79 -13.33 4.49 -13.33
N GLY A 80 -12.98 4.27 -14.60
CA GLY A 80 -12.57 5.30 -15.55
C GLY A 80 -11.07 5.61 -15.55
N GLY A 81 -10.26 4.83 -14.84
CA GLY A 81 -8.81 4.91 -14.91
C GLY A 81 -8.22 4.22 -16.16
N PRO A 82 -6.89 4.31 -16.36
CA PRO A 82 -6.22 3.70 -17.51
C PRO A 82 -6.27 2.17 -17.47
N ALA A 83 -6.50 1.55 -18.63
CA ALA A 83 -6.57 0.09 -18.75
C ALA A 83 -5.22 -0.62 -18.55
N ASP A 84 -4.12 0.08 -18.79
CA ASP A 84 -2.73 -0.39 -18.63
C ASP A 84 -2.06 0.18 -17.38
N PHE A 85 -2.85 0.59 -16.37
CA PHE A 85 -2.34 1.25 -15.17
C PHE A 85 -1.38 0.37 -14.36
N VAL A 86 -1.67 -0.93 -14.22
CA VAL A 86 -0.86 -1.84 -13.39
C VAL A 86 0.49 -2.13 -14.07
N GLU A 87 0.50 -2.18 -15.39
CA GLU A 87 1.70 -2.37 -16.20
C GLU A 87 2.56 -1.10 -16.25
N ASN A 88 1.92 0.07 -16.33
CA ASN A 88 2.59 1.36 -16.52
C ASN A 88 2.20 2.42 -15.48
N PRO A 89 2.30 2.15 -14.16
CA PRO A 89 1.81 3.09 -13.14
C PRO A 89 2.56 4.44 -13.20
N GLU A 90 3.86 4.42 -13.50
CA GLU A 90 4.71 5.62 -13.60
C GLU A 90 4.29 6.60 -14.71
N LYS A 91 3.55 6.13 -15.72
CA LYS A 91 3.02 6.99 -16.78
C LYS A 91 1.87 7.88 -16.29
N TYR A 92 1.17 7.43 -15.25
CA TYR A 92 -0.08 8.03 -14.79
C TYR A 92 0.05 8.67 -13.42
N LEU A 93 0.92 8.16 -12.56
CA LEU A 93 1.14 8.70 -11.23
C LEU A 93 1.97 9.98 -11.29
N PRO A 94 1.52 11.08 -10.65
CA PRO A 94 2.27 12.32 -10.62
C PRO A 94 3.58 12.13 -9.86
N LYS A 95 4.67 12.69 -10.42
CA LYS A 95 5.98 12.74 -9.75
C LYS A 95 6.15 14.08 -9.06
N ALA A 96 6.83 14.07 -7.91
CA ALA A 96 7.17 15.30 -7.21
C ALA A 96 8.20 16.08 -8.04
N ALA A 97 8.15 17.42 -7.99
CA ALA A 97 9.13 18.26 -8.68
C ALA A 97 10.55 18.10 -8.09
N THR A 98 10.64 17.72 -6.81
CA THR A 98 11.88 17.56 -6.07
C THR A 98 11.79 16.34 -5.17
N GLU A 99 12.81 15.48 -5.22
CA GLU A 99 12.96 14.32 -4.35
C GLU A 99 14.32 14.40 -3.64
N LEU A 100 14.31 14.34 -2.31
CA LEU A 100 15.52 14.44 -1.49
C LEU A 100 15.48 13.41 -0.36
N ALA A 101 16.52 12.60 -0.27
CA ALA A 101 16.69 11.67 0.83
C ALA A 101 17.14 12.42 2.10
N VAL A 102 16.38 12.27 3.19
CA VAL A 102 16.78 12.76 4.51
C VAL A 102 17.65 11.70 5.19
N LYS A 103 18.92 12.02 5.42
CA LYS A 103 19.89 11.12 6.04
C LYS A 103 19.92 11.30 7.56
N ALA A 104 20.15 10.21 8.29
CA ALA A 104 20.44 10.28 9.72
C ALA A 104 21.73 11.08 9.97
N THR A 105 21.78 11.81 11.08
CA THR A 105 22.95 12.60 11.49
C THR A 105 24.08 11.73 12.05
N GLU A 106 23.77 10.52 12.48
CA GLU A 106 24.69 9.55 13.05
C GLU A 106 24.29 8.11 12.69
N ASN A 107 25.23 7.18 12.87
CA ASN A 107 24.97 5.75 12.67
C ASN A 107 24.25 5.17 13.89
N GLY A 108 23.34 4.22 13.68
CA GLY A 108 22.63 3.55 14.77
C GLY A 108 21.50 2.66 14.26
N PHE A 109 20.57 2.34 15.17
CA PHE A 109 19.35 1.60 14.87
C PHE A 109 18.13 2.47 15.15
N VAL A 110 17.11 2.38 14.30
CA VAL A 110 15.83 3.05 14.56
C VAL A 110 15.15 2.39 15.75
N THR A 111 14.91 3.15 16.81
CA THR A 111 14.25 2.66 18.04
C THR A 111 12.77 3.04 18.11
N GLY A 112 12.33 3.98 17.29
CA GLY A 112 10.94 4.40 17.19
C GLY A 112 10.73 5.39 16.05
N ILE A 113 9.51 5.45 15.55
CA ILE A 113 9.10 6.38 14.49
C ILE A 113 7.88 7.15 14.99
N ALA A 114 7.99 8.48 15.05
CA ALA A 114 6.87 9.35 15.39
C ALA A 114 5.85 9.39 14.25
N THR A 115 5.06 8.33 14.10
CA THR A 115 4.15 8.10 12.96
C THR A 115 3.19 9.27 12.75
N ARG A 116 2.71 9.87 13.85
CA ARG A 116 1.85 11.06 13.79
C ARG A 116 2.57 12.22 13.12
N ASP A 117 3.84 12.46 13.45
CA ASP A 117 4.60 13.58 12.94
C ASP A 117 5.00 13.36 11.47
N ILE A 118 5.24 12.10 11.06
CA ILE A 118 5.36 11.74 9.64
C ILE A 118 4.07 12.07 8.88
N GLY A 119 2.91 11.70 9.43
CA GLY A 119 1.62 12.04 8.82
C GLY A 119 1.40 13.56 8.71
N LEU A 120 1.76 14.32 9.74
CA LEU A 120 1.71 15.78 9.70
C LEU A 120 2.69 16.38 8.68
N ALA A 121 3.87 15.77 8.50
CA ALA A 121 4.81 16.19 7.46
C ALA A 121 4.21 15.96 6.05
N VAL A 122 3.52 14.84 5.81
CA VAL A 122 2.80 14.60 4.55
C VAL A 122 1.74 15.68 4.30
N VAL A 123 0.97 16.06 5.32
CA VAL A 123 0.00 17.17 5.23
C VAL A 123 0.71 18.50 4.93
N GLY A 124 1.81 18.80 5.63
CA GLY A 124 2.61 20.01 5.41
C GLY A 124 3.23 20.11 4.01
N LEU A 125 3.44 18.96 3.34
CA LEU A 125 3.89 18.88 1.95
C LEU A 125 2.74 18.92 0.92
N GLY A 126 1.49 19.10 1.36
CA GLY A 126 0.32 19.15 0.47
C GLY A 126 -0.26 17.78 0.10
N GLY A 127 0.21 16.70 0.75
CA GLY A 127 -0.34 15.36 0.56
C GLY A 127 -1.67 15.12 1.28
N GLY A 128 -2.11 16.06 2.13
CA GLY A 128 -3.37 16.00 2.84
C GLY A 128 -4.01 17.37 2.98
N ARG A 129 -5.22 17.40 3.55
CA ARG A 129 -6.02 18.62 3.72
C ARG A 129 -5.86 19.21 5.11
N ILE A 130 -5.81 20.54 5.21
CA ILE A 130 -5.86 21.25 6.49
C ILE A 130 -7.30 21.68 6.79
N ARG A 131 -8.05 22.06 5.75
CA ARG A 131 -9.48 22.35 5.78
C ARG A 131 -10.24 21.38 4.86
N PRO A 132 -11.52 21.08 5.13
CA PRO A 132 -12.30 20.17 4.29
C PRO A 132 -12.34 20.53 2.80
N ASP A 133 -12.27 21.83 2.48
CA ASP A 133 -12.35 22.37 1.12
C ASP A 133 -10.99 22.46 0.39
N ASP A 134 -9.88 22.13 1.06
CA ASP A 134 -8.53 22.14 0.47
C ASP A 134 -8.27 20.98 -0.50
#